data_AF-A0A1J5GNF2-F1
#
_entry.id   AF-A0A1J5GNF2-F1
#
_cell.length_a   1.000
_cell.length_b   1.000
_cell.length_c   1.000
_cell.angle_alpha   90.00
_cell.angle_beta   90.00
_cell.angle_gamma   90.00
#
_symmetry.space_group_name_H-M   'P 1'
#
loop_
_entity.id
_entity.type
_entity.pdbx_description
1 polymer ?
#
loop_
_entity_poly.entity_id
_entity_poly.type
_entity_poly.pdbx_seq_one_letter_code
_entity_poly.pdbx_strand_id
1 'polypeptide(L)'
;MPETASTDQLTEWREKLELKKIDVLRLKQEAASLDQEKSLRAKRVLDQYWNVKEGKSSEDAESKDLVALFESLPPELQEQVLENLISIQLTWGCNGLCPFCAYEPDKGVKAKFSFESLKAFLAKYGERLKKAKESSSGSIPHYWDSDPFDYLDQGHDYLDFYLEWRKYFPNEPIFISTAVPKGSTDAFKRFIIYVWNHYYKENQMVQVRVSVSKANIQRIEAVFEEIKQEMGWPINKDIEEILSPFLSFSPRIEDDEIDDLGPRINKHDDFASSNSPSCSDGVVLTPLQIKAITMTAANVYEPSGEKTMIINQDTPVNMIPSYTSKAYFNGFSSNTDLVLRTEMRQAFLPMVINSDGREIILPDKYENTIYRLGRWSFSLDLVLIDIANLINPNSPAYENTTREKEEYQVLALQAANIHLDEIKDDLKKAEELFNSGLLTPEQMSKLEFYYMLTYLRVMQISLVTNTASGFFVSAEEISLQANILKEINKKNIDQIEEIIELLRVSVDLKATAENKKISIELLVKTLGFTEDKKPRWLGILQRRAGVIS
;
A
#
# COMPACT_ATOMS: atom_id res chain seq x y z
N MET A 1 2.56 13.34 -8.93
CA MET A 1 3.80 13.80 -8.26
C MET A 1 3.43 14.15 -6.83
N PRO A 2 4.25 13.82 -5.81
CA PRO A 2 3.98 14.34 -4.47
C PRO A 2 4.02 15.87 -4.54
N GLU A 3 2.96 16.52 -4.05
CA GLU A 3 2.97 17.96 -3.86
C GLU A 3 4.16 18.31 -2.95
N THR A 4 4.88 19.39 -3.28
CA THR A 4 5.96 19.90 -2.43
C THR A 4 5.42 20.12 -1.03
N ALA A 5 6.02 19.52 -0.01
CA ALA A 5 5.61 19.71 1.38
C ALA A 5 5.77 21.17 1.78
N SER A 6 4.66 21.91 1.77
CA SER A 6 4.61 23.22 2.38
C SER A 6 4.01 23.07 3.77
N THR A 7 4.68 23.64 4.76
CA THR A 7 4.13 23.70 6.11
C THR A 7 2.87 24.57 6.18
N ASP A 8 2.68 25.47 5.21
CA ASP A 8 1.46 26.26 5.07
C ASP A 8 0.26 25.39 4.65
N GLN A 9 0.49 24.30 3.88
CA GLN A 9 -0.56 23.32 3.56
C GLN A 9 -1.17 22.69 4.82
N LEU A 10 -0.38 22.47 5.89
CA LEU A 10 -0.92 21.95 7.15
C LEU A 10 -1.93 22.93 7.77
N THR A 11 -1.65 24.24 7.65
CA THR A 11 -2.54 25.32 8.14
C THR A 11 -3.82 25.34 7.30
N GLU A 12 -3.70 25.34 5.98
CA GLU A 12 -4.84 25.34 5.05
C GLU A 12 -5.74 24.13 5.26
N TRP A 13 -5.16 22.94 5.38
CA TRP A 13 -5.89 21.70 5.65
C TRP A 13 -6.58 21.71 7.01
N ARG A 14 -5.93 22.24 8.06
CA ARG A 14 -6.54 22.39 9.38
C ARG A 14 -7.75 23.34 9.30
N GLU A 15 -7.62 24.45 8.59
CA GLU A 15 -8.66 25.46 8.44
C GLU A 15 -9.84 24.95 7.61
N LYS A 16 -9.57 24.20 6.53
CA LYS A 16 -10.59 23.48 5.75
C LYS A 16 -11.39 22.50 6.60
N LEU A 17 -10.77 21.90 7.61
CA LEU A 17 -11.41 21.02 8.58
C LEU A 17 -12.11 21.77 9.74
N GLU A 18 -12.09 23.11 9.74
CA GLU A 18 -12.62 23.97 10.81
C GLU A 18 -11.99 23.68 12.20
N LEU A 19 -10.76 23.16 12.21
CA LEU A 19 -10.05 22.83 13.43
C LEU A 19 -9.31 24.06 13.97
N LYS A 20 -9.40 24.29 15.28
CA LYS A 20 -8.69 25.40 15.94
C LYS A 20 -7.20 25.09 16.02
N LYS A 21 -6.35 26.09 15.78
CA LYS A 21 -4.92 25.97 16.08
C LYS A 21 -4.70 25.65 17.56
N ILE A 22 -3.75 24.76 17.86
CA ILE A 22 -3.37 24.40 19.22
C ILE A 22 -2.09 25.14 19.60
N ASP A 23 -2.14 25.91 20.70
CA ASP A 23 -0.95 26.50 21.32
C ASP A 23 -0.44 25.55 22.43
N VAL A 24 0.55 24.74 22.08
CA VAL A 24 1.09 23.69 22.96
C VAL A 24 1.78 24.29 24.18
N LEU A 25 2.51 25.39 24.01
CA LEU A 25 3.20 26.07 25.11
C LEU A 25 2.20 26.60 26.13
N ARG A 26 1.15 27.26 25.64
CA ARG A 26 0.04 27.69 26.49
C ARG A 26 -0.63 26.50 27.16
N LEU A 27 -0.95 25.42 26.46
CA LEU A 27 -1.55 24.23 27.08
C LEU A 27 -0.67 23.64 28.18
N LYS A 28 0.65 23.56 27.99
CA LYS A 28 1.59 23.09 29.02
C LYS A 28 1.56 24.00 30.26
N GLN A 29 1.53 25.32 30.07
CA GLN A 29 1.39 26.28 31.17
C GLN A 29 0.04 26.18 31.88
N GLU A 30 -1.04 26.02 31.11
CA GLU A 30 -2.40 25.87 31.64
C GLU A 30 -2.59 24.56 32.41
N ALA A 31 -1.96 23.47 31.95
CA ALA A 31 -1.97 22.18 32.63
C ALA A 31 -1.30 22.25 34.02
N ALA A 32 -0.34 23.14 34.21
CA ALA A 32 0.32 23.43 35.49
C ALA A 32 -0.40 24.51 36.33
N SER A 33 -1.54 25.04 35.88
CA SER A 33 -2.28 26.09 36.59
C SER A 33 -2.87 25.60 37.91
N LEU A 34 -2.96 26.50 38.90
CA LEU A 34 -3.72 26.28 40.15
C LEU A 34 -5.23 26.26 39.93
N ASP A 35 -5.71 26.84 38.82
CA ASP A 35 -7.11 26.72 38.40
C ASP A 35 -7.36 25.28 37.93
N GLN A 36 -8.15 24.55 38.71
CA GLN A 36 -8.42 23.13 38.48
C GLN A 36 -9.16 22.87 37.17
N GLU A 37 -10.12 23.73 36.79
CA GLU A 37 -10.89 23.56 35.56
C GLU A 37 -9.98 23.77 34.34
N LYS A 38 -9.18 24.84 34.38
CA LYS A 38 -8.21 25.18 33.35
C LYS A 38 -7.14 24.09 33.20
N SER A 39 -6.60 23.60 34.32
CA SER A 39 -5.64 22.50 34.35
C SER A 39 -6.21 21.22 33.76
N LEU A 40 -7.42 20.81 34.19
CA LEU A 40 -8.05 19.59 33.72
C LEU A 40 -8.39 19.65 32.22
N ARG A 41 -8.87 20.79 31.73
CA ARG A 41 -9.12 21.01 30.31
C ARG A 41 -7.84 20.91 29.49
N ALA A 42 -6.77 21.58 29.91
CA ALA A 42 -5.50 21.55 29.19
C ALA A 42 -4.89 20.14 29.16
N LYS A 43 -4.91 19.43 30.29
CA LYS A 43 -4.47 18.01 30.37
C LYS A 43 -5.24 17.11 29.42
N ARG A 44 -6.58 17.24 29.32
CA ARG A 44 -7.38 16.46 28.36
C ARG A 44 -6.97 16.69 26.92
N VAL A 45 -6.68 17.94 26.53
CA VAL A 45 -6.21 18.25 25.17
C VAL A 45 -4.81 17.67 24.94
N LEU A 46 -3.91 17.80 25.91
CA LEU A 46 -2.59 17.17 25.84
C LEU A 46 -2.69 15.64 25.75
N ASP A 47 -3.56 14.99 26.51
CA ASP A 47 -3.78 13.53 26.42
C ASP A 47 -4.43 13.10 25.10
N GLN A 48 -5.27 13.96 24.53
CA GLN A 48 -5.89 13.71 23.23
C GLN A 48 -4.85 13.71 22.12
N TYR A 49 -3.87 14.59 22.14
CA TYR A 49 -2.99 14.82 20.99
C TYR A 49 -1.53 14.47 21.23
N TRP A 50 -0.98 14.70 22.43
CA TRP A 50 0.44 14.51 22.75
C TRP A 50 0.73 13.29 23.60
N ASN A 51 -0.02 13.05 24.68
CA ASN A 51 0.35 12.00 25.63
C ASN A 51 -0.18 10.63 25.20
N VAL A 52 0.64 9.61 25.45
CA VAL A 52 0.24 8.21 25.37
C VAL A 52 -0.36 7.81 26.72
N LYS A 53 -1.36 6.94 26.71
CA LYS A 53 -1.88 6.38 27.97
C LYS A 53 -0.80 5.51 28.63
N GLU A 54 -0.76 5.49 29.95
CA GLU A 54 0.14 4.63 30.73
C GLU A 54 0.10 3.17 30.24
N GLY A 55 1.27 2.52 30.14
CA GLY A 55 1.39 1.14 29.64
C GLY A 55 1.15 0.97 28.14
N LYS A 56 1.14 2.07 27.37
CA LYS A 56 1.13 2.05 25.90
C LYS A 56 2.35 2.73 25.27
N SER A 57 3.20 3.34 26.09
CA SER A 57 4.51 3.84 25.67
C SER A 57 5.40 2.67 25.31
N SER A 58 6.27 2.85 24.33
CA SER A 58 7.34 1.89 24.07
C SER A 58 8.29 1.75 25.23
N GLU A 59 8.52 2.80 26.03
CA GLU A 59 9.41 2.73 27.19
C GLU A 59 9.01 1.61 28.16
N ASP A 60 7.70 1.49 28.42
CA ASP A 60 7.10 0.47 29.29
C ASP A 60 6.90 -0.89 28.60
N ALA A 61 7.07 -0.96 27.28
CA ALA A 61 6.83 -2.17 26.50
C ALA A 61 7.90 -3.24 26.74
N GLU A 62 7.53 -4.51 26.53
CA GLU A 62 8.45 -5.64 26.70
C GLU A 62 9.67 -5.52 25.77
N SER A 63 10.87 -5.47 26.33
CA SER A 63 12.11 -5.47 25.55
C SER A 63 12.47 -6.90 25.11
N LYS A 64 12.72 -7.07 23.82
CA LYS A 64 13.03 -8.33 23.14
C LYS A 64 14.44 -8.30 22.58
N ASP A 65 15.09 -9.46 22.54
CA ASP A 65 16.43 -9.61 22.00
C ASP A 65 16.36 -10.07 20.54
N LEU A 66 16.72 -9.19 19.61
CA LEU A 66 16.73 -9.50 18.18
C LEU A 66 17.73 -10.61 17.83
N VAL A 67 18.90 -10.63 18.47
CA VAL A 67 19.95 -11.62 18.19
C VAL A 67 19.47 -12.99 18.63
N ALA A 68 18.92 -13.10 19.85
CA ALA A 68 18.38 -14.37 20.33
C ALA A 68 17.20 -14.87 19.48
N LEU A 69 16.30 -13.96 19.05
CA LEU A 69 15.20 -14.31 18.16
C LEU A 69 15.72 -14.85 16.82
N PHE A 70 16.67 -14.15 16.20
CA PHE A 70 17.23 -14.53 14.90
C PHE A 70 18.08 -15.82 14.97
N GLU A 71 18.89 -15.98 16.01
CA GLU A 71 19.76 -17.14 16.20
C GLU A 71 19.03 -18.40 16.64
N SER A 72 17.75 -18.29 17.02
CA SER A 72 16.88 -19.46 17.21
C SER A 72 16.62 -20.22 15.90
N LEU A 73 16.82 -19.57 14.75
CA LEU A 73 16.65 -20.20 13.44
C LEU A 73 17.87 -21.06 13.06
N PRO A 74 17.68 -22.19 12.36
CA PRO A 74 18.75 -22.91 11.68
C PRO A 74 19.60 -22.00 10.77
N PRO A 75 20.92 -22.26 10.60
CA PRO A 75 21.81 -21.42 9.79
C PRO A 75 21.34 -21.18 8.35
N GLU A 76 20.70 -22.17 7.73
CA GLU A 76 20.16 -22.04 6.38
C GLU A 76 18.99 -21.04 6.32
N LEU A 77 18.08 -21.11 7.29
CA LEU A 77 16.99 -20.12 7.43
C LEU A 77 17.53 -18.73 7.77
N GLN A 78 18.57 -18.62 8.60
CA GLN A 78 19.22 -17.35 8.88
C GLN A 78 19.72 -16.69 7.59
N GLU A 79 20.40 -17.44 6.71
CA GLU A 79 20.87 -16.90 5.43
C GLU A 79 19.68 -16.39 4.59
N GLN A 80 18.64 -17.22 4.46
CA GLN A 80 17.45 -16.87 3.66
C GLN A 80 16.69 -15.67 4.21
N VAL A 81 16.64 -15.50 5.53
CA VAL A 81 16.05 -14.31 6.16
C VAL A 81 16.87 -13.07 5.83
N LEU A 82 18.21 -13.12 5.88
CA LEU A 82 19.06 -11.96 5.57
C LEU A 82 18.99 -11.58 4.10
N GLU A 83 19.01 -12.57 3.20
CA GLU A 83 18.90 -12.37 1.74
C GLU A 83 17.57 -11.70 1.35
N ASN A 84 16.50 -12.06 2.06
CA ASN A 84 15.14 -11.64 1.74
C ASN A 84 14.57 -10.62 2.72
N LEU A 85 15.39 -10.01 3.58
CA LEU A 85 14.95 -9.05 4.59
C LEU A 85 14.45 -7.77 3.93
N ILE A 86 13.18 -7.40 4.15
CA ILE A 86 12.59 -6.18 3.62
C ILE A 86 12.27 -5.14 4.67
N SER A 87 12.25 -5.50 5.95
CA SER A 87 12.02 -4.54 7.02
C SER A 87 12.52 -5.06 8.37
N ILE A 88 13.02 -4.15 9.20
CA ILE A 88 13.28 -4.38 10.62
C ILE A 88 12.33 -3.48 11.41
N GLN A 89 11.20 -4.03 11.81
CA GLN A 89 10.24 -3.31 12.61
C GLN A 89 10.69 -3.23 14.07
N LEU A 90 10.90 -2.02 14.57
CA LEU A 90 11.50 -1.80 15.89
C LEU A 90 10.52 -2.05 17.05
N THR A 91 9.22 -1.91 16.81
CA THR A 91 8.15 -1.96 17.80
C THR A 91 7.00 -2.87 17.35
N TRP A 92 6.36 -3.56 18.27
CA TRP A 92 5.09 -4.26 18.03
C TRP A 92 3.93 -3.41 18.56
N GLY A 93 2.98 -3.08 17.68
CA GLY A 93 1.91 -2.13 17.95
C GLY A 93 2.28 -0.68 17.56
N CYS A 94 1.28 0.19 17.53
CA CYS A 94 1.41 1.56 17.02
C CYS A 94 0.58 2.56 17.85
N ASN A 95 1.14 3.74 18.15
CA ASN A 95 0.41 4.86 18.76
C ASN A 95 -0.14 5.86 17.73
N GLY A 96 0.20 5.70 16.45
CA GLY A 96 -0.35 6.51 15.36
C GLY A 96 -1.85 6.30 15.14
N LEU A 97 -2.30 5.03 15.15
CA LEU A 97 -3.71 4.61 15.05
C LEU A 97 -4.52 5.33 13.97
N CYS A 98 -3.93 5.43 12.78
CA CYS A 98 -4.57 6.05 11.64
C CYS A 98 -5.86 5.30 11.27
N PRO A 99 -6.99 6.00 11.05
CA PRO A 99 -8.26 5.37 10.69
C PRO A 99 -8.25 4.69 9.31
N PHE A 100 -7.20 4.92 8.52
CA PHE A 100 -6.93 4.35 7.20
C PHE A 100 -5.79 3.31 7.22
N CYS A 101 -5.27 2.93 8.39
CA CYS A 101 -4.16 1.98 8.45
C CYS A 101 -4.64 0.59 8.05
N ALA A 102 -4.15 0.07 6.92
CA ALA A 102 -4.59 -1.21 6.40
C ALA A 102 -4.12 -2.43 7.21
N TYR A 103 -3.08 -2.26 8.02
CA TYR A 103 -2.44 -3.33 8.79
C TYR A 103 -3.04 -3.57 10.18
N GLU A 104 -4.00 -2.75 10.60
CA GLU A 104 -4.70 -2.86 11.89
C GLU A 104 -3.80 -3.17 13.11
N PRO A 105 -2.70 -2.44 13.32
CA PRO A 105 -1.75 -2.78 14.39
C PRO A 105 -2.38 -2.67 15.78
N ASP A 106 -1.81 -3.41 16.72
CA ASP A 106 -2.19 -3.35 18.13
C ASP A 106 -2.15 -1.92 18.66
N LYS A 107 -3.16 -1.57 19.48
CA LYS A 107 -3.29 -0.23 20.05
C LYS A 107 -2.26 0.03 21.14
N GLY A 108 -1.25 0.82 20.80
CA GLY A 108 -0.10 1.14 21.65
C GLY A 108 0.99 0.09 21.55
N VAL A 109 2.20 0.46 21.96
CA VAL A 109 3.37 -0.43 21.83
C VAL A 109 3.33 -1.49 22.91
N LYS A 110 3.48 -2.76 22.53
CA LYS A 110 3.45 -3.93 23.42
C LYS A 110 4.81 -4.57 23.62
N ALA A 111 5.64 -4.54 22.58
CA ALA A 111 7.02 -5.00 22.64
C ALA A 111 7.91 -4.12 21.76
N LYS A 112 9.20 -4.14 22.04
CA LYS A 112 10.25 -3.45 21.28
C LYS A 112 11.51 -4.30 21.26
N PHE A 113 12.36 -4.15 20.25
CA PHE A 113 13.72 -4.67 20.38
C PHE A 113 14.51 -3.83 21.39
N SER A 114 15.43 -4.44 22.14
CA SER A 114 16.36 -3.65 22.96
C SER A 114 17.41 -2.99 22.08
N PHE A 115 17.84 -1.79 22.43
CA PHE A 115 18.85 -1.04 21.67
C PHE A 115 20.18 -1.80 21.58
N GLU A 116 20.59 -2.45 22.66
CA GLU A 116 21.79 -3.28 22.66
C GLU A 116 21.67 -4.52 21.77
N SER A 117 20.50 -5.15 21.68
CA SER A 117 20.30 -6.27 20.75
C SER A 117 20.32 -5.82 19.28
N LEU A 118 19.77 -4.63 18.97
CA LEU A 118 19.84 -4.03 17.63
C LEU A 118 21.29 -3.76 17.23
N LYS A 119 22.09 -3.15 18.12
CA LYS A 119 23.53 -2.93 17.91
C LYS A 119 24.29 -4.24 17.71
N ALA A 120 24.05 -5.23 18.57
CA ALA A 120 24.69 -6.53 18.47
C ALA A 120 24.34 -7.25 17.16
N PHE A 121 23.08 -7.18 16.73
CA PHE A 121 22.63 -7.73 15.46
C PHE A 121 23.35 -7.06 14.27
N LEU A 122 23.42 -5.72 14.24
CA LEU A 122 24.14 -5.00 13.19
C LEU A 122 25.65 -5.30 13.20
N ALA A 123 26.27 -5.37 14.37
CA ALA A 123 27.69 -5.74 14.50
C ALA A 123 27.98 -7.15 13.97
N LYS A 124 27.07 -8.10 14.18
CA LYS A 124 27.23 -9.49 13.78
C LYS A 124 26.84 -9.76 12.32
N TYR A 125 25.79 -9.10 11.83
CA TYR A 125 25.15 -9.43 10.55
C TYR A 125 25.11 -8.26 9.54
N GLY A 126 25.49 -7.04 9.93
CA GLY A 126 25.40 -5.83 9.09
C GLY A 126 26.13 -5.95 7.75
N GLU A 127 27.36 -6.47 7.74
CA GLU A 127 28.11 -6.68 6.48
C GLU A 127 27.48 -7.76 5.59
N ARG A 128 26.88 -8.80 6.17
CA ARG A 128 26.16 -9.84 5.42
C ARG A 128 24.88 -9.26 4.79
N LEU A 129 24.12 -8.49 5.57
CA LEU A 129 22.94 -7.77 5.09
C LEU A 129 23.29 -6.82 3.94
N LYS A 130 24.36 -6.04 4.10
CA LYS A 130 24.84 -5.13 3.06
C LYS A 130 25.17 -5.88 1.77
N LYS A 131 25.91 -6.99 1.85
CA LYS A 131 26.24 -7.81 0.69
C LYS A 131 24.98 -8.40 0.02
N ALA A 132 24.02 -8.88 0.81
CA ALA A 132 22.73 -9.36 0.29
C ALA A 132 21.95 -8.23 -0.42
N LYS A 133 22.10 -7.00 0.04
CA LYS A 133 21.45 -5.82 -0.55
C LYS A 133 22.15 -5.22 -1.75
N GLU A 134 23.45 -5.43 -1.95
CA GLU A 134 24.16 -4.98 -3.17
C GLU A 134 23.54 -5.55 -4.46
N SER A 135 22.90 -6.72 -4.40
CA SER A 135 22.16 -7.32 -5.51
C SER A 135 20.72 -6.82 -5.68
N SER A 136 20.22 -5.97 -4.77
CA SER A 136 18.80 -5.61 -4.70
C SER A 136 18.59 -4.11 -4.59
N SER A 137 17.78 -3.54 -5.49
CA SER A 137 17.43 -2.12 -5.45
C SER A 137 16.33 -1.85 -4.41
N GLY A 138 16.71 -1.67 -3.15
CA GLY A 138 15.78 -1.21 -2.13
C GLY A 138 16.40 -0.99 -0.76
N SER A 139 15.77 -0.09 -0.01
CA SER A 139 16.08 0.19 1.38
C SER A 139 15.48 -0.86 2.31
N ILE A 140 16.08 -1.13 3.47
CA ILE A 140 15.42 -1.83 4.58
C ILE A 140 14.75 -0.79 5.50
N PRO A 141 13.46 -0.46 5.33
CA PRO A 141 12.74 0.38 6.29
C PRO A 141 12.79 -0.20 7.70
N HIS A 142 12.71 0.70 8.68
CA HIS A 142 12.69 0.36 10.10
C HIS A 142 11.27 0.24 10.68
N TYR A 143 10.31 -0.09 9.82
CA TYR A 143 8.89 -0.20 10.14
C TYR A 143 8.19 -1.07 9.10
N TRP A 144 7.06 -1.66 9.49
CA TRP A 144 6.14 -2.31 8.56
C TRP A 144 4.70 -1.94 8.89
N ASP A 145 4.14 -2.50 9.97
CA ASP A 145 2.82 -2.19 10.50
C ASP A 145 2.88 -1.24 11.74
N SER A 146 4.07 -0.71 12.07
CA SER A 146 4.28 0.24 13.17
C SER A 146 4.78 1.62 12.71
N ASP A 147 4.93 2.56 13.64
CA ASP A 147 5.58 3.86 13.40
C ASP A 147 7.02 3.81 13.94
N PRO A 148 8.05 4.16 13.15
CA PRO A 148 9.44 4.08 13.62
C PRO A 148 9.71 5.00 14.81
N PHE A 149 8.98 6.12 14.91
CA PHE A 149 9.14 7.06 16.03
C PHE A 149 8.48 6.58 17.32
N ASP A 150 7.66 5.52 17.28
CA ASP A 150 7.22 4.88 18.52
C ASP A 150 8.38 4.23 19.27
N TYR A 151 9.57 4.04 18.69
CA TYR A 151 10.69 3.38 19.35
C TYR A 151 11.34 4.25 20.45
N LEU A 152 11.39 3.70 21.68
CA LEU A 152 12.14 4.23 22.82
C LEU A 152 12.57 3.06 23.72
N ASP A 153 13.88 2.90 23.97
CA ASP A 153 14.44 1.90 24.88
C ASP A 153 15.55 2.50 25.74
N GLN A 154 15.32 2.58 27.06
CA GLN A 154 16.31 3.10 28.02
C GLN A 154 16.89 4.48 27.66
N GLY A 155 16.05 5.37 27.13
CA GLY A 155 16.45 6.71 26.69
C GLY A 155 17.03 6.78 25.27
N HIS A 156 17.16 5.64 24.57
CA HIS A 156 17.51 5.60 23.15
C HIS A 156 16.26 5.62 22.26
N ASP A 157 16.18 6.60 21.38
CA ASP A 157 15.06 6.77 20.44
C ASP A 157 15.42 6.32 19.01
N TYR A 158 14.51 6.55 18.08
CA TYR A 158 14.72 6.17 16.68
C TYR A 158 15.96 6.82 16.03
N LEU A 159 16.32 8.05 16.41
CA LEU A 159 17.51 8.71 15.87
C LEU A 159 18.77 7.94 16.30
N ASP A 160 18.83 7.48 17.56
CA ASP A 160 19.97 6.73 18.07
C ASP A 160 20.17 5.40 17.30
N PHE A 161 19.06 4.70 16.99
CA PHE A 161 19.13 3.50 16.14
C PHE A 161 19.49 3.83 14.68
N TYR A 162 18.91 4.89 14.10
CA TYR A 162 19.26 5.34 12.76
C TYR A 162 20.76 5.63 12.64
N LEU A 163 21.37 6.26 13.64
CA LEU A 163 22.81 6.53 13.67
C LEU A 163 23.64 5.24 13.72
N GLU A 164 23.20 4.24 14.46
CA GLU A 164 23.85 2.92 14.46
C GLU A 164 23.75 2.24 13.09
N TRP A 165 22.56 2.24 12.49
CA TRP A 165 22.30 1.71 11.16
C TRP A 165 23.23 2.33 10.11
N ARG A 166 23.41 3.65 10.15
CA ARG A 166 24.28 4.39 9.22
C ARG A 166 25.75 4.00 9.25
N LYS A 167 26.25 3.37 10.32
CA LYS A 167 27.63 2.87 10.36
C LYS A 167 27.86 1.73 9.35
N TYR A 168 26.82 0.94 9.08
CA TYR A 168 26.87 -0.20 8.16
C TYR A 168 26.32 0.18 6.78
N PHE A 169 25.33 1.09 6.74
CA PHE A 169 24.62 1.52 5.53
C PHE A 169 24.72 3.04 5.30
N PRO A 170 25.94 3.60 5.11
CA PRO A 170 26.14 5.05 5.06
C PRO A 170 25.45 5.72 3.86
N ASN A 171 25.34 5.00 2.73
CA ASN A 171 24.81 5.55 1.47
C ASN A 171 23.44 4.99 1.09
N GLU A 172 22.85 4.09 1.89
CA GLU A 172 21.58 3.47 1.53
C GLU A 172 20.44 4.49 1.66
N PRO A 173 19.57 4.67 0.65
CA PRO A 173 18.42 5.52 0.84
C PRO A 173 17.53 4.94 1.94
N ILE A 174 16.92 5.76 2.80
CA ILE A 174 15.95 5.26 3.79
C ILE A 174 14.64 6.01 3.59
N PHE A 175 13.58 5.26 3.30
CA PHE A 175 12.22 5.77 3.26
C PHE A 175 11.55 5.56 4.62
N ILE A 176 11.05 6.63 5.21
CA ILE A 176 10.40 6.69 6.53
C ILE A 176 8.96 7.15 6.30
N SER A 177 8.00 6.43 6.88
CA SER A 177 6.61 6.86 6.93
C SER A 177 6.20 6.98 8.38
N THR A 178 5.60 8.09 8.76
CA THR A 178 5.19 8.35 10.15
C THR A 178 3.88 9.12 10.22
N ALA A 179 3.10 8.87 11.27
CA ALA A 179 1.94 9.67 11.67
C ALA A 179 2.30 10.68 12.78
N VAL A 180 3.60 10.82 13.09
CA VAL A 180 4.17 11.53 14.24
C VAL A 180 3.45 11.06 15.51
N PRO A 181 3.75 9.87 16.05
CA PRO A 181 2.90 9.25 17.06
C PRO A 181 2.86 10.07 18.36
N LYS A 182 1.79 9.87 19.14
CA LYS A 182 1.70 10.45 20.49
C LYS A 182 2.88 9.94 21.31
N GLY A 183 3.39 10.76 22.23
CA GLY A 183 4.51 10.40 23.11
C GLY A 183 5.89 10.52 22.47
N SER A 184 5.97 10.63 21.14
CA SER A 184 7.23 10.60 20.40
C SER A 184 7.49 11.86 19.57
N THR A 185 6.81 12.96 19.89
CA THR A 185 7.00 14.23 19.16
C THR A 185 8.44 14.71 19.28
N ASP A 186 9.07 14.58 20.45
CA ASP A 186 10.46 15.03 20.66
C ASP A 186 11.47 14.18 19.89
N ALA A 187 11.27 12.86 19.82
CA ALA A 187 12.09 11.97 18.99
C ALA A 187 11.98 12.33 17.50
N PHE A 188 10.77 12.62 17.01
CA PHE A 188 10.56 13.10 15.65
C PHE A 188 11.25 14.44 15.38
N LYS A 189 11.11 15.42 16.28
CA LYS A 189 11.79 16.72 16.18
C LYS A 189 13.31 16.55 16.11
N ARG A 190 13.89 15.80 17.04
CA ARG A 190 15.34 15.48 17.08
C ARG A 190 15.81 14.91 15.74
N PHE A 191 15.05 13.96 15.19
CA PHE A 191 15.38 13.34 13.92
C PHE A 191 15.32 14.32 12.74
N ILE A 192 14.25 15.11 12.61
CA ILE A 192 14.13 16.10 11.51
C ILE A 192 15.24 17.15 11.59
N ILE A 193 15.54 17.66 12.78
CA ILE A 193 16.63 18.62 13.00
C ILE A 193 17.98 17.97 12.65
N TYR A 194 18.19 16.71 13.04
CA TYR A 194 19.40 15.96 12.67
C TYR A 194 19.53 15.82 11.15
N VAL A 195 18.48 15.32 10.48
CA VAL A 195 18.47 15.10 9.02
C VAL A 195 18.75 16.41 8.31
N TRP A 196 18.11 17.51 8.71
CA TRP A 196 18.40 18.83 8.16
C TRP A 196 19.89 19.21 8.25
N ASN A 197 20.47 19.09 9.43
CA ASN A 197 21.85 19.50 9.70
C ASN A 197 22.89 18.66 8.91
N HIS A 198 22.53 17.44 8.49
CA HIS A 198 23.41 16.52 7.76
C HIS A 198 23.12 16.43 6.26
N TYR A 199 21.85 16.55 5.84
CA TYR A 199 21.43 16.51 4.44
C TYR A 199 22.16 17.56 3.61
N TYR A 200 22.27 18.78 4.14
CA TYR A 200 22.96 19.90 3.50
C TYR A 200 24.45 19.65 3.25
N LYS A 201 25.08 18.77 4.04
CA LYS A 201 26.53 18.53 4.00
C LYS A 201 26.92 17.31 3.18
N GLU A 202 26.08 16.29 3.18
CA GLU A 202 26.47 14.94 2.74
C GLU A 202 25.55 14.35 1.66
N ASN A 203 24.52 15.08 1.23
CA ASN A 203 23.52 14.59 0.27
C ASN A 203 22.91 13.23 0.70
N GLN A 204 22.71 13.05 2.01
CA GLN A 204 22.17 11.81 2.56
C GLN A 204 20.74 11.59 2.03
N MET A 205 20.51 10.46 1.37
CA MET A 205 19.20 10.13 0.80
C MET A 205 18.25 9.62 1.90
N VAL A 206 17.62 10.52 2.64
CA VAL A 206 16.46 10.18 3.49
C VAL A 206 15.21 10.72 2.84
N GLN A 207 14.13 9.96 2.87
CA GLN A 207 12.80 10.42 2.47
C GLN A 207 11.83 10.17 3.61
N VAL A 208 11.25 11.22 4.17
CA VAL A 208 10.27 11.21 5.22
C VAL A 208 8.91 11.56 4.63
N ARG A 209 7.97 10.64 4.74
CA ARG A 209 6.55 10.86 4.44
C ARG A 209 5.80 10.99 5.75
N VAL A 210 5.13 12.11 5.96
CA VAL A 210 4.26 12.35 7.12
C VAL A 210 2.81 12.13 6.70
N SER A 211 2.16 11.14 7.28
CA SER A 211 0.74 10.83 7.03
C SER A 211 -0.16 11.76 7.84
N VAL A 212 -0.94 12.60 7.16
CA VAL A 212 -1.76 13.66 7.78
C VAL A 212 -3.23 13.30 7.70
N SER A 213 -3.93 13.42 8.82
CA SER A 213 -5.36 13.13 8.94
C SER A 213 -6.03 14.08 9.92
N LYS A 214 -7.36 14.05 9.97
CA LYS A 214 -8.14 14.79 10.97
C LYS A 214 -7.71 14.49 12.41
N ALA A 215 -7.20 13.28 12.69
CA ALA A 215 -6.83 12.86 14.04
C ALA A 215 -5.46 13.38 14.53
N ASN A 216 -4.56 13.78 13.62
CA ASN A 216 -3.19 14.16 13.96
C ASN A 216 -2.73 15.50 13.38
N ILE A 217 -3.48 16.13 12.48
CA ILE A 217 -3.08 17.37 11.81
C ILE A 217 -2.67 18.50 12.78
N GLN A 218 -3.44 18.74 13.84
CA GLN A 218 -3.12 19.78 14.83
C GLN A 218 -1.83 19.50 15.60
N ARG A 219 -1.51 18.21 15.83
CA ARG A 219 -0.22 17.82 16.43
C ARG A 219 0.91 18.05 15.45
N ILE A 220 0.76 17.60 14.21
CA ILE A 220 1.80 17.71 13.17
C ILE A 220 2.13 19.18 12.93
N GLU A 221 1.12 20.03 12.70
CA GLU A 221 1.28 21.48 12.55
C GLU A 221 2.08 22.08 13.72
N ALA A 222 1.66 21.83 14.96
CA ALA A 222 2.35 22.34 16.14
C ALA A 222 3.79 21.82 16.30
N VAL A 223 4.05 20.56 15.98
CA VAL A 223 5.42 19.99 15.99
C VAL A 223 6.30 20.68 14.97
N PHE A 224 5.80 20.93 13.76
CA PHE A 224 6.56 21.67 12.75
C PHE A 224 6.79 23.12 13.16
N GLU A 225 5.84 23.77 13.83
CA GLU A 225 6.04 25.11 14.42
C GLU A 225 7.16 25.13 15.46
N GLU A 226 7.21 24.14 16.36
CA GLU A 226 8.31 23.98 17.32
C GLU A 226 9.65 23.78 16.61
N ILE A 227 9.71 22.95 15.57
CA ILE A 227 10.92 22.76 14.75
C ILE A 227 11.35 24.10 14.12
N LYS A 228 10.41 24.89 13.56
CA LYS A 228 10.73 26.22 12.99
C LYS A 228 11.40 27.13 14.02
N GLN A 229 10.85 27.15 15.24
CA GLN A 229 11.34 27.98 16.33
C GLN A 229 12.72 27.52 16.82
N GLU A 230 12.91 26.22 17.08
CA GLU A 230 14.17 25.66 17.57
C GLU A 230 15.32 25.88 16.58
N MET A 231 15.03 25.84 15.29
CA MET A 231 16.03 26.03 14.24
C MET A 231 16.27 27.50 13.88
N GLY A 232 15.54 28.44 14.50
CA GLY A 232 15.66 29.87 14.22
C GLY A 232 15.31 30.22 12.77
N TRP A 233 14.36 29.51 12.17
CA TRP A 233 14.00 29.62 10.76
C TRP A 233 13.53 31.04 10.38
N PRO A 234 14.20 31.75 9.45
CA PRO A 234 13.58 32.91 8.82
C PRO A 234 12.33 32.44 8.05
N ILE A 235 11.24 33.20 8.09
CA ILE A 235 9.89 32.83 7.59
C ILE A 235 9.83 32.77 6.03
N ASN A 236 10.93 32.47 5.34
CA ASN A 236 11.04 32.59 3.90
C ASN A 236 10.97 31.24 3.16
N LYS A 237 10.58 31.35 1.87
CA LYS A 237 10.44 30.31 0.84
C LYS A 237 11.62 29.31 0.74
N ASP A 238 12.84 29.74 1.11
CA ASP A 238 14.06 28.94 1.03
C ASP A 238 13.98 27.64 1.84
N ILE A 239 13.22 27.61 2.95
CA ILE A 239 13.14 26.40 3.79
C ILE A 239 12.29 25.31 3.15
N GLU A 240 11.19 25.68 2.50
CA GLU A 240 10.31 24.69 1.86
C GLU A 240 11.00 24.09 0.62
N GLU A 241 11.78 24.91 -0.10
CA GLU A 241 12.67 24.43 -1.16
C GLU A 241 13.70 23.42 -0.62
N ILE A 242 14.20 23.60 0.61
CA ILE A 242 15.17 22.67 1.23
C ILE A 242 14.52 21.43 1.86
N LEU A 243 13.31 21.53 2.40
CA LEU A 243 12.59 20.40 2.99
C LEU A 243 11.99 19.48 1.91
N SER A 244 11.49 20.06 0.81
CA SER A 244 10.78 19.34 -0.25
C SER A 244 11.51 18.13 -0.85
N PRO A 245 12.86 18.07 -0.94
CA PRO A 245 13.56 16.89 -1.47
C PRO A 245 13.48 15.67 -0.55
N PHE A 246 13.35 15.87 0.77
CA PHE A 246 13.38 14.78 1.75
C PHE A 246 12.11 14.66 2.60
N LEU A 247 11.20 15.64 2.58
CA LEU A 247 9.98 15.63 3.36
C LEU A 247 8.77 15.77 2.43
N SER A 248 7.77 14.90 2.63
CA SER A 248 6.49 14.94 1.93
C SER A 248 5.34 14.81 2.94
N PHE A 249 4.25 15.55 2.73
CA PHE A 249 3.00 15.33 3.45
C PHE A 249 2.08 14.46 2.60
N SER A 250 1.43 13.49 3.21
CA SER A 250 0.44 12.64 2.56
C SER A 250 -0.92 12.86 3.22
N PRO A 251 -1.76 13.74 2.65
CA PRO A 251 -3.07 14.02 3.21
C PRO A 251 -4.01 12.81 3.06
N ARG A 252 -4.77 12.57 4.12
CA ARG A 252 -5.86 11.60 4.29
C ARG A 252 -6.96 12.28 5.11
N ILE A 253 -7.40 13.44 4.60
CA ILE A 253 -8.20 14.42 5.33
C ILE A 253 -9.69 14.30 4.98
N GLU A 254 -9.99 14.04 3.71
CA GLU A 254 -11.35 13.83 3.26
C GLU A 254 -11.75 12.36 3.49
N ASP A 255 -12.97 12.15 4.01
CA ASP A 255 -13.50 10.80 4.24
C ASP A 255 -13.66 10.02 2.92
N ASP A 256 -13.73 10.73 1.77
CA ASP A 256 -13.88 10.17 0.42
C ASP A 256 -12.52 9.81 -0.25
N GLU A 257 -11.39 10.31 0.28
CA GLU A 257 -10.03 10.09 -0.28
C GLU A 257 -9.21 9.04 0.49
N ILE A 258 -9.69 8.63 1.66
CA ILE A 258 -9.21 7.39 2.24
C ILE A 258 -9.85 6.31 1.40
N ASP A 259 -9.12 5.78 0.40
CA ASP A 259 -9.48 4.52 -0.23
C ASP A 259 -9.99 3.61 0.89
N ASP A 260 -11.21 3.07 0.77
CA ASP A 260 -11.83 2.21 1.77
C ASP A 260 -11.10 0.86 1.85
N LEU A 261 -9.84 0.94 2.25
CA LEU A 261 -8.89 -0.12 2.49
C LEU A 261 -8.77 -0.29 4.02
N GLY A 262 -8.21 -1.41 4.44
CA GLY A 262 -8.01 -1.65 5.87
C GLY A 262 -9.33 -1.79 6.65
N PRO A 263 -9.42 -1.27 7.88
CA PRO A 263 -10.60 -1.45 8.74
C PRO A 263 -11.92 -0.91 8.18
N ARG A 264 -11.86 -0.08 7.13
CA ARG A 264 -13.04 0.47 6.46
C ARG A 264 -13.44 -0.33 5.22
N ILE A 265 -12.69 -1.36 4.84
CA ILE A 265 -12.96 -2.16 3.64
C ILE A 265 -14.33 -2.84 3.67
N ASN A 266 -14.86 -3.12 4.86
CA ASN A 266 -16.22 -3.63 5.02
C ASN A 266 -17.32 -2.64 4.59
N LYS A 267 -17.03 -1.32 4.57
CA LYS A 267 -17.96 -0.29 4.09
C LYS A 267 -18.03 -0.26 2.57
N HIS A 268 -16.97 -0.71 1.90
CA HIS A 268 -16.84 -0.83 0.45
C HIS A 268 -16.29 -2.21 0.12
N ASP A 269 -17.02 -3.23 0.56
CA ASP A 269 -16.80 -4.63 0.21
C ASP A 269 -17.14 -4.81 -1.28
N ASP A 270 -16.32 -4.23 -2.14
CA ASP A 270 -16.50 -4.14 -3.57
C ASP A 270 -15.23 -4.64 -4.25
N PHE A 271 -15.40 -5.44 -5.30
CA PHE A 271 -14.34 -5.97 -6.13
C PHE A 271 -13.50 -4.88 -6.80
N ALA A 272 -14.04 -3.66 -6.95
CA ALA A 272 -13.33 -2.52 -7.52
C ALA A 272 -12.25 -1.92 -6.58
N SER A 273 -12.30 -2.22 -5.28
CA SER A 273 -11.38 -1.66 -4.27
C SER A 273 -10.16 -2.54 -3.98
N SER A 274 -9.92 -3.59 -4.77
CA SER A 274 -8.86 -4.58 -4.54
C SER A 274 -7.44 -4.10 -4.90
N ASN A 275 -7.17 -2.80 -4.77
CA ASN A 275 -5.83 -2.26 -4.97
C ASN A 275 -5.00 -2.49 -3.70
N SER A 276 -4.11 -3.47 -3.74
CA SER A 276 -3.12 -3.69 -2.69
C SER A 276 -2.19 -2.49 -2.60
N PRO A 277 -1.88 -1.94 -1.41
CA PRO A 277 -0.70 -1.12 -1.27
C PRO A 277 0.49 -2.04 -1.53
N SER A 278 1.07 -2.01 -2.74
CA SER A 278 2.20 -2.86 -3.10
C SER A 278 3.38 -2.57 -2.16
N CYS A 279 3.51 -3.38 -1.12
CA CYS A 279 4.57 -3.32 -0.14
C CYS A 279 5.23 -4.70 -0.18
N SER A 280 6.25 -4.83 -1.02
CA SER A 280 7.25 -5.91 -1.14
C SER A 280 6.92 -7.31 -0.57
N ASP A 281 7.08 -8.36 -1.38
CA ASP A 281 7.24 -9.74 -0.88
C ASP A 281 8.62 -9.89 -0.20
N GLY A 282 8.71 -10.57 0.95
CA GLY A 282 9.98 -10.77 1.66
C GLY A 282 9.84 -11.14 3.14
N VAL A 283 10.89 -10.87 3.92
CA VAL A 283 10.92 -11.14 5.37
C VAL A 283 10.91 -9.86 6.20
N VAL A 284 10.10 -9.84 7.26
CA VAL A 284 10.05 -8.77 8.25
C VAL A 284 10.49 -9.30 9.61
N LEU A 285 11.45 -8.62 10.25
CA LEU A 285 11.83 -8.87 11.63
C LEU A 285 11.00 -7.98 12.55
N THR A 286 10.26 -8.57 13.49
CA THR A 286 9.45 -7.85 14.49
C THR A 286 9.81 -8.31 15.90
N PRO A 287 9.54 -7.52 16.97
CA PRO A 287 9.93 -7.90 18.34
C PRO A 287 9.38 -9.26 18.81
N LEU A 288 8.23 -9.67 18.29
CA LEU A 288 7.57 -10.91 18.70
C LEU A 288 7.90 -12.10 17.80
N GLN A 289 8.30 -11.86 16.55
CA GLN A 289 8.37 -12.91 15.53
C GLN A 289 9.10 -12.47 14.27
N ILE A 290 9.62 -13.46 13.54
CA ILE A 290 10.13 -13.32 12.18
C ILE A 290 9.01 -13.77 11.23
N LYS A 291 8.66 -12.92 10.27
CA LYS A 291 7.52 -13.16 9.36
C LYS A 291 8.01 -13.19 7.92
N ALA A 292 7.64 -14.21 7.17
CA ALA A 292 7.57 -14.12 5.71
C ALA A 292 6.24 -13.47 5.36
N ILE A 293 6.28 -12.46 4.48
CA ILE A 293 5.08 -11.80 3.99
C ILE A 293 5.01 -11.90 2.48
N THR A 294 3.78 -12.03 1.99
CA THR A 294 3.49 -11.95 0.56
C THR A 294 2.24 -11.12 0.33
N MET A 295 2.21 -10.38 -0.76
CA MET A 295 1.10 -9.49 -1.07
C MET A 295 0.05 -10.16 -1.95
N THR A 296 -1.20 -9.79 -1.77
CA THR A 296 -2.38 -10.26 -2.50
C THR A 296 -3.42 -9.14 -2.58
N ALA A 297 -4.56 -9.40 -3.21
CA ALA A 297 -5.67 -8.45 -3.31
C ALA A 297 -6.20 -8.05 -1.92
N ALA A 298 -6.19 -6.75 -1.61
CA ALA A 298 -6.85 -6.25 -0.40
C ALA A 298 -8.37 -6.47 -0.49
N ASN A 299 -8.98 -7.01 0.56
CA ASN A 299 -10.43 -7.28 0.62
C ASN A 299 -10.92 -7.41 2.07
N VAL A 300 -12.21 -7.70 2.26
CA VAL A 300 -12.82 -7.82 3.60
C VAL A 300 -12.24 -8.91 4.50
N TYR A 301 -11.63 -9.95 3.93
CA TYR A 301 -10.97 -11.01 4.68
C TYR A 301 -9.47 -10.78 4.86
N GLU A 302 -8.85 -10.02 3.96
CA GLU A 302 -7.43 -9.65 4.02
C GLU A 302 -7.29 -8.14 3.75
N PRO A 303 -7.63 -7.26 4.72
CA PRO A 303 -7.77 -5.81 4.48
C PRO A 303 -6.48 -5.08 4.10
N SER A 304 -5.32 -5.59 4.52
CA SER A 304 -4.00 -5.12 4.10
C SER A 304 -3.58 -5.65 2.74
N GLY A 305 -4.23 -6.72 2.25
CA GLY A 305 -3.70 -7.55 1.17
C GLY A 305 -2.39 -8.25 1.55
N GLU A 306 -2.05 -8.37 2.83
CA GLU A 306 -0.86 -9.08 3.30
C GLU A 306 -1.22 -10.50 3.75
N LYS A 307 -0.49 -11.47 3.22
CA LYS A 307 -0.45 -12.85 3.75
C LYS A 307 0.83 -13.06 4.54
N THR A 308 0.67 -13.36 5.82
CA THR A 308 1.79 -13.57 6.75
C THR A 308 2.01 -15.06 7.06
N MET A 309 3.26 -15.50 7.06
CA MET A 309 3.70 -16.80 7.57
C MET A 309 4.77 -16.59 8.65
N ILE A 310 4.62 -17.24 9.80
CA ILE A 310 5.61 -17.15 10.88
C ILE A 310 6.78 -18.07 10.55
N ILE A 311 8.00 -17.52 10.57
CA ILE A 311 9.24 -18.25 10.39
C ILE A 311 9.73 -18.71 11.78
N ASN A 312 9.90 -20.01 11.93
CA ASN A 312 10.45 -20.66 13.11
C ASN A 312 11.47 -21.75 12.70
N GLN A 313 12.00 -22.48 13.67
CA GLN A 313 13.01 -23.52 13.42
C GLN A 313 12.54 -24.68 12.51
N ASP A 314 11.23 -24.89 12.42
CA ASP A 314 10.60 -25.97 11.65
C ASP A 314 10.11 -25.48 10.27
N THR A 315 10.25 -24.18 9.97
CA THR A 315 9.84 -23.60 8.68
C THR A 315 10.71 -24.14 7.55
N PRO A 316 10.13 -24.75 6.50
CA PRO A 316 10.91 -25.14 5.34
C PRO A 316 11.49 -23.91 4.63
N VAL A 317 12.76 -23.98 4.23
CA VAL A 317 13.47 -22.89 3.52
C VAL A 317 12.73 -22.44 2.26
N ASN A 318 12.11 -23.37 1.54
CA ASN A 318 11.35 -23.08 0.33
C ASN A 318 10.03 -22.32 0.56
N MET A 319 9.70 -21.99 1.82
CA MET A 319 8.58 -21.12 2.21
C MET A 319 9.01 -19.67 2.42
N ILE A 320 10.32 -19.36 2.33
CA ILE A 320 10.81 -17.99 2.41
C ILE A 320 10.65 -17.33 1.03
N PRO A 321 9.85 -16.27 0.90
CA PRO A 321 9.68 -15.55 -0.35
C PRO A 321 10.98 -14.85 -0.74
N SER A 322 11.36 -15.01 -2.00
CA SER A 322 12.44 -14.22 -2.59
C SER A 322 12.05 -12.75 -2.55
N TYR A 323 12.94 -11.91 -2.05
CA TYR A 323 12.75 -10.48 -2.07
C TYR A 323 12.63 -10.01 -3.52
N THR A 324 11.45 -9.50 -3.85
CA THR A 324 11.20 -8.86 -5.13
C THR A 324 11.33 -7.36 -4.93
N SER A 325 12.30 -6.73 -5.62
CA SER A 325 12.70 -5.36 -5.31
C SER A 325 11.56 -4.36 -5.53
N LYS A 326 11.58 -3.25 -4.78
CA LYS A 326 10.63 -2.16 -4.99
C LYS A 326 10.67 -1.63 -6.43
N ALA A 327 11.84 -1.63 -7.09
CA ALA A 327 11.91 -1.24 -8.51
C ALA A 327 11.11 -2.21 -9.40
N TYR A 328 11.22 -3.51 -9.13
CA TYR A 328 10.44 -4.52 -9.82
C TYR A 328 8.93 -4.36 -9.55
N PHE A 329 8.52 -4.07 -8.30
CA PHE A 329 7.11 -3.79 -7.95
C PHE A 329 6.58 -2.45 -8.46
N ASN A 330 7.40 -1.40 -8.45
CA ASN A 330 7.02 -0.07 -8.93
C ASN A 330 6.73 -0.06 -10.43
N GLY A 331 7.34 -1.00 -11.18
CA GLY A 331 6.93 -1.33 -12.54
C GLY A 331 5.45 -1.71 -12.63
N PHE A 332 4.85 -2.32 -11.60
CA PHE A 332 3.42 -2.69 -11.59
C PHE A 332 2.50 -1.64 -10.97
N SER A 333 3.00 -0.79 -10.06
CA SER A 333 2.17 0.15 -9.30
C SER A 333 2.17 1.58 -9.86
N SER A 334 3.06 1.90 -10.79
CA SER A 334 3.15 3.24 -11.38
C SER A 334 2.73 3.23 -12.86
N ASN A 335 1.64 3.93 -13.16
CA ASN A 335 1.19 4.24 -14.53
C ASN A 335 2.22 5.10 -15.33
N THR A 336 3.39 5.39 -14.78
CA THR A 336 4.31 6.44 -15.25
C THR A 336 5.37 6.00 -16.25
N ASP A 337 5.61 4.70 -16.41
CA ASP A 337 6.64 4.24 -17.35
C ASP A 337 6.21 2.98 -18.11
N LEU A 338 5.23 3.14 -19.01
CA LEU A 338 4.81 2.06 -19.92
C LEU A 338 5.97 1.53 -20.77
N VAL A 339 6.93 2.40 -21.11
CA VAL A 339 8.12 2.03 -21.88
C VAL A 339 8.95 1.02 -21.11
N LEU A 340 9.35 1.35 -19.88
CA LEU A 340 10.11 0.45 -19.03
C LEU A 340 9.38 -0.87 -18.77
N ARG A 341 8.06 -0.82 -18.51
CA ARG A 341 7.25 -2.04 -18.33
C ARG A 341 7.23 -2.90 -19.58
N THR A 342 7.14 -2.28 -20.75
CA THR A 342 7.17 -2.97 -22.05
C THR A 342 8.53 -3.63 -22.27
N GLU A 343 9.62 -2.89 -22.05
CA GLU A 343 10.99 -3.39 -22.16
C GLU A 343 11.28 -4.55 -21.21
N MET A 344 10.81 -4.46 -19.97
CA MET A 344 10.94 -5.50 -18.95
C MET A 344 9.92 -6.64 -19.11
N ARG A 345 8.98 -6.53 -20.05
CA ARG A 345 7.86 -7.47 -20.26
C ARG A 345 7.01 -7.69 -18.99
N GLN A 346 6.79 -6.61 -18.23
CA GLN A 346 6.09 -6.61 -16.94
C GLN A 346 4.66 -6.08 -17.06
N ALA A 347 3.73 -6.98 -17.37
CA ALA A 347 2.29 -6.67 -17.35
C ALA A 347 1.52 -7.44 -16.28
N PHE A 348 2.12 -8.46 -15.68
CA PHE A 348 1.49 -9.38 -14.74
C PHE A 348 2.36 -9.53 -13.50
N LEU A 349 1.79 -9.44 -12.29
CA LEU A 349 2.60 -9.61 -11.08
C LEU A 349 3.16 -11.03 -11.04
N PRO A 350 4.44 -11.22 -10.69
CA PRO A 350 4.99 -12.54 -10.58
C PRO A 350 4.28 -13.31 -9.46
N MET A 351 4.11 -14.61 -9.67
CA MET A 351 3.87 -15.51 -8.56
C MET A 351 5.07 -15.50 -7.62
N VAL A 352 4.83 -15.64 -6.33
CA VAL A 352 5.92 -15.60 -5.36
C VAL A 352 6.76 -16.85 -5.49
N ILE A 353 8.04 -16.63 -5.74
CA ILE A 353 9.03 -17.67 -5.82
C ILE A 353 9.88 -17.68 -4.55
N ASN A 354 10.40 -18.83 -4.19
CA ASN A 354 11.46 -18.98 -3.19
C ASN A 354 12.85 -18.79 -3.83
N SER A 355 13.89 -18.98 -3.03
CA SER A 355 15.30 -18.87 -3.43
C SER A 355 15.70 -19.80 -4.58
N ASP A 356 15.01 -20.93 -4.76
CA ASP A 356 15.25 -21.88 -5.85
C ASP A 356 14.54 -21.49 -7.16
N GLY A 357 13.85 -20.34 -7.18
CA GLY A 357 13.06 -19.90 -8.32
C GLY A 357 11.76 -20.69 -8.53
N ARG A 358 11.34 -21.49 -7.55
CA ARG A 358 10.08 -22.24 -7.58
C ARG A 358 9.00 -21.47 -6.88
N GLU A 359 7.77 -21.57 -7.39
CA GLU A 359 6.61 -20.97 -6.73
C GLU A 359 6.45 -21.51 -5.29
N ILE A 360 6.09 -20.61 -4.37
CA ILE A 360 5.69 -20.99 -3.02
C ILE A 360 4.31 -21.63 -3.05
N ILE A 361 4.22 -22.83 -2.49
CA ILE A 361 2.96 -23.55 -2.30
C ILE A 361 2.70 -23.61 -0.80
N LEU A 362 1.58 -23.02 -0.36
CA LEU A 362 1.20 -23.07 1.05
C LEU A 362 0.83 -24.51 1.45
N PRO A 363 1.20 -24.99 2.66
CA PRO A 363 0.93 -26.37 3.08
C PRO A 363 -0.55 -26.73 3.15
N ASP A 364 -1.39 -25.77 3.54
CA ASP A 364 -2.84 -25.95 3.59
C ASP A 364 -3.46 -25.70 2.21
N LYS A 365 -4.20 -26.69 1.68
CA LYS A 365 -4.77 -26.64 0.32
C LYS A 365 -5.75 -25.47 0.18
N TYR A 366 -6.57 -25.21 1.20
CA TYR A 366 -7.55 -24.13 1.19
C TYR A 366 -6.85 -22.77 1.15
N GLU A 367 -5.90 -22.53 2.06
CA GLU A 367 -5.13 -21.29 2.11
C GLU A 367 -4.32 -21.08 0.83
N ASN A 368 -3.72 -22.14 0.26
CA ASN A 368 -3.01 -22.07 -1.00
C ASN A 368 -3.91 -21.65 -2.17
N THR A 369 -5.12 -22.21 -2.25
CA THR A 369 -6.09 -21.84 -3.28
C THR A 369 -6.54 -20.39 -3.14
N ILE A 370 -6.88 -19.93 -1.93
CA ILE A 370 -7.23 -18.53 -1.65
C ILE A 370 -6.09 -17.59 -2.06
N TYR A 371 -4.87 -17.91 -1.63
CA TYR A 371 -3.69 -17.13 -1.90
C TYR A 371 -3.45 -16.95 -3.41
N ARG A 372 -3.49 -18.06 -4.17
CA ARG A 372 -3.31 -18.03 -5.62
C ARG A 372 -4.43 -17.27 -6.33
N LEU A 373 -5.69 -17.53 -5.99
CA LEU A 373 -6.83 -16.79 -6.55
C LEU A 373 -6.72 -15.29 -6.29
N GLY A 374 -6.30 -14.89 -5.08
CA GLY A 374 -6.06 -13.50 -4.72
C GLY A 374 -4.98 -12.83 -5.58
N ARG A 375 -3.83 -13.48 -5.77
CA ARG A 375 -2.77 -12.94 -6.65
C ARG A 375 -3.19 -12.90 -8.11
N TRP A 376 -3.93 -13.91 -8.60
CA TRP A 376 -4.49 -13.89 -9.94
C TRP A 376 -5.49 -12.75 -10.14
N SER A 377 -6.42 -12.57 -9.20
CA SER A 377 -7.39 -11.49 -9.27
C SER A 377 -6.72 -10.12 -9.28
N PHE A 378 -5.70 -9.91 -8.44
CA PHE A 378 -4.99 -8.65 -8.36
C PHE A 378 -4.24 -8.36 -9.67
N SER A 379 -3.55 -9.37 -10.20
CA SER A 379 -2.78 -9.22 -11.45
C SER A 379 -3.67 -8.94 -12.65
N LEU A 380 -4.80 -9.63 -12.77
CA LEU A 380 -5.77 -9.39 -13.84
C LEU A 380 -6.43 -8.00 -13.72
N ASP A 381 -6.73 -7.56 -12.50
CA ASP A 381 -7.25 -6.21 -12.26
C ASP A 381 -6.22 -5.14 -12.63
N LEU A 382 -4.94 -5.32 -12.29
CA LEU A 382 -3.87 -4.42 -12.73
C LEU A 382 -3.77 -4.33 -14.26
N VAL A 383 -3.82 -5.45 -14.96
CA VAL A 383 -3.87 -5.46 -16.44
C VAL A 383 -5.05 -4.63 -16.95
N LEU A 384 -6.24 -4.81 -16.39
CA LEU A 384 -7.44 -4.05 -16.77
C LEU A 384 -7.28 -2.56 -16.45
N ILE A 385 -6.74 -2.22 -15.29
CA ILE A 385 -6.50 -0.85 -14.85
C ILE A 385 -5.52 -0.17 -15.80
N ASP A 386 -4.41 -0.82 -16.13
CA ASP A 386 -3.39 -0.28 -17.01
C ASP A 386 -3.96 -0.01 -18.41
N ILE A 387 -4.67 -1.00 -18.98
CA ILE A 387 -5.33 -0.87 -20.28
C ILE A 387 -6.35 0.27 -20.24
N ALA A 388 -7.19 0.34 -19.21
CA ALA A 388 -8.15 1.43 -19.04
C ALA A 388 -7.48 2.81 -18.94
N ASN A 389 -6.30 2.87 -18.32
CA ASN A 389 -5.55 4.09 -18.09
C ASN A 389 -4.80 4.63 -19.31
N LEU A 390 -4.64 3.84 -20.40
CA LEU A 390 -3.97 4.28 -21.63
C LEU A 390 -4.66 5.50 -22.29
N ILE A 391 -5.97 5.68 -22.04
CA ILE A 391 -6.77 6.80 -22.56
C ILE A 391 -7.25 7.78 -21.47
N ASN A 392 -6.88 7.56 -20.21
CA ASN A 392 -7.32 8.41 -19.12
C ASN A 392 -6.41 9.64 -19.02
N PRO A 393 -6.88 10.87 -19.26
CA PRO A 393 -6.03 12.07 -19.28
C PRO A 393 -5.37 12.39 -17.93
N ASN A 394 -5.88 11.82 -16.83
CA ASN A 394 -5.26 11.96 -15.50
C ASN A 394 -4.22 10.89 -15.21
N SER A 395 -4.07 9.90 -16.11
CA SER A 395 -3.06 8.88 -15.99
C SER A 395 -1.78 9.33 -16.69
N PRO A 396 -0.61 9.18 -16.05
CA PRO A 396 0.68 9.39 -16.71
C PRO A 396 0.87 8.55 -17.98
N ALA A 397 0.20 7.39 -18.08
CA ALA A 397 0.15 6.55 -19.27
C ALA A 397 -0.36 7.30 -20.51
N TYR A 398 -1.21 8.31 -20.32
CA TYR A 398 -1.83 9.09 -21.39
C TYR A 398 -0.83 9.91 -22.21
N GLU A 399 0.27 10.35 -21.60
CA GLU A 399 1.32 11.14 -22.28
C GLU A 399 2.19 10.29 -23.21
N ASN A 400 2.11 8.94 -23.13
CA ASN A 400 2.89 8.05 -24.00
C ASN A 400 2.37 8.09 -25.45
N THR A 401 3.26 7.76 -26.38
CA THR A 401 2.92 7.68 -27.81
C THR A 401 1.88 6.58 -28.07
N THR A 402 1.13 6.71 -29.16
CA THR A 402 0.18 5.67 -29.60
C THR A 402 0.85 4.31 -29.74
N ARG A 403 2.08 4.28 -30.28
CA ARG A 403 2.86 3.06 -30.46
C ARG A 403 3.20 2.38 -29.14
N GLU A 404 3.69 3.14 -28.15
CA GLU A 404 4.03 2.58 -26.83
C GLU A 404 2.79 2.02 -26.11
N LYS A 405 1.64 2.71 -26.23
CA LYS A 405 0.37 2.23 -25.69
C LYS A 405 -0.09 0.93 -26.34
N GLU A 406 0.02 0.83 -27.67
CA GLU A 406 -0.31 -0.38 -28.44
C GLU A 406 0.63 -1.54 -28.10
N GLU A 407 1.95 -1.30 -28.04
CA GLU A 407 2.95 -2.31 -27.67
C GLU A 407 2.71 -2.85 -26.25
N TYR A 408 2.46 -1.97 -25.28
CA TYR A 408 2.13 -2.36 -23.91
C TYR A 408 0.81 -3.14 -23.83
N GLN A 409 -0.23 -2.68 -24.52
CA GLN A 409 -1.52 -3.37 -24.54
C GLN A 409 -1.40 -4.79 -25.08
N VAL A 410 -0.65 -4.99 -26.18
CA VAL A 410 -0.38 -6.33 -26.73
C VAL A 410 0.37 -7.19 -25.71
N LEU A 411 1.41 -6.66 -25.07
CA LEU A 411 2.14 -7.36 -24.02
C LEU A 411 1.21 -7.80 -22.88
N ALA A 412 0.33 -6.91 -22.42
CA ALA A 412 -0.55 -7.15 -21.29
C ALA A 412 -1.59 -8.24 -21.57
N LEU A 413 -2.19 -8.22 -22.75
CA LEU A 413 -3.14 -9.25 -23.17
C LEU A 413 -2.46 -10.60 -23.43
N GLN A 414 -1.24 -10.60 -23.98
CA GLN A 414 -0.43 -11.82 -24.13
C GLN A 414 -0.09 -12.43 -22.77
N ALA A 415 0.34 -11.60 -21.81
CA ALA A 415 0.66 -12.06 -20.46
C ALA A 415 -0.57 -12.68 -19.77
N ALA A 416 -1.74 -12.02 -19.85
CA ALA A 416 -2.98 -12.57 -19.32
C ALA A 416 -3.32 -13.94 -19.94
N ASN A 417 -3.24 -14.06 -21.27
CA ASN A 417 -3.54 -15.30 -21.99
C ASN A 417 -2.65 -16.48 -21.60
N ILE A 418 -1.35 -16.24 -21.36
CA ILE A 418 -0.41 -17.28 -20.95
C ILE A 418 -0.85 -17.93 -19.63
N HIS A 419 -1.43 -17.15 -18.72
CA HIS A 419 -1.82 -17.62 -17.39
C HIS A 419 -3.28 -18.09 -17.29
N LEU A 420 -4.14 -17.86 -18.30
CA LEU A 420 -5.57 -18.16 -18.20
C LEU A 420 -5.88 -19.63 -17.87
N ASP A 421 -5.12 -20.58 -18.41
CA ASP A 421 -5.36 -22.01 -18.14
C ASP A 421 -5.00 -22.38 -16.70
N GLU A 422 -3.91 -21.84 -16.18
CA GLU A 422 -3.49 -22.03 -14.79
C GLU A 422 -4.51 -21.40 -13.82
N ILE A 423 -5.04 -20.22 -14.15
CA ILE A 423 -6.08 -19.55 -13.34
C ILE A 423 -7.37 -20.40 -13.32
N LYS A 424 -7.77 -20.98 -14.45
CA LYS A 424 -8.93 -21.88 -14.53
C LYS A 424 -8.74 -23.14 -13.70
N ASP A 425 -7.53 -23.69 -13.69
CA ASP A 425 -7.21 -24.84 -12.83
C ASP A 425 -7.35 -24.49 -11.34
N ASP A 426 -6.96 -23.28 -10.92
CA ASP A 426 -7.14 -22.82 -9.54
C ASP A 426 -8.61 -22.54 -9.19
N LEU A 427 -9.41 -22.01 -10.13
CA LEU A 427 -10.86 -21.90 -9.98
C LEU A 427 -11.51 -23.27 -9.80
N LYS A 428 -11.12 -24.26 -10.60
CA LYS A 428 -11.61 -25.64 -10.45
C LYS A 428 -11.22 -26.25 -9.09
N LYS A 429 -10.01 -26.00 -8.59
CA LYS A 429 -9.61 -26.44 -7.24
C LYS A 429 -10.49 -25.81 -6.16
N ALA A 430 -10.91 -24.56 -6.33
CA ALA A 430 -11.87 -23.92 -5.43
C ALA A 430 -13.25 -24.59 -5.48
N GLU A 431 -13.77 -24.91 -6.67
CA GLU A 431 -15.01 -25.70 -6.85
C GLU A 431 -14.93 -27.07 -6.13
N GLU A 432 -13.81 -27.77 -6.27
CA GLU A 432 -13.59 -29.04 -5.55
C GLU A 432 -13.63 -28.85 -4.03
N LEU A 433 -13.06 -27.74 -3.52
CA LEU A 433 -13.10 -27.41 -2.10
C LEU A 433 -14.51 -27.08 -1.61
N PHE A 434 -15.30 -26.31 -2.38
CA PHE A 434 -16.72 -26.07 -2.06
C PHE A 434 -17.50 -27.38 -1.92
N ASN A 435 -17.31 -28.29 -2.87
CA ASN A 435 -18.04 -29.55 -2.93
C ASN A 435 -17.54 -30.59 -1.91
N SER A 436 -16.43 -30.33 -1.22
CA SER A 436 -15.86 -31.26 -0.24
C SER A 436 -16.70 -31.40 1.03
N GLY A 437 -17.48 -30.38 1.40
CA GLY A 437 -18.20 -30.31 2.67
C GLY A 437 -17.31 -30.20 3.91
N LEU A 438 -16.01 -29.91 3.74
CA LEU A 438 -15.03 -29.86 4.83
C LEU A 438 -14.77 -28.44 5.38
N LEU A 439 -15.25 -27.40 4.70
CA LEU A 439 -15.00 -26.01 5.06
C LEU A 439 -15.96 -25.51 6.15
N THR A 440 -15.46 -24.67 7.05
CA THR A 440 -16.33 -23.92 7.96
C THR A 440 -17.14 -22.87 7.17
N PRO A 441 -18.25 -22.34 7.74
CA PRO A 441 -19.02 -21.27 7.07
C PRO A 441 -18.17 -20.04 6.72
N GLU A 442 -17.26 -19.64 7.61
CA GLU A 442 -16.33 -18.52 7.37
C GLU A 442 -15.35 -18.82 6.23
N GLN A 443 -14.77 -20.03 6.23
CA GLN A 443 -13.88 -20.45 5.14
C GLN A 443 -14.60 -20.50 3.79
N MET A 444 -15.85 -20.96 3.80
CA MET A 444 -16.70 -21.03 2.61
C MET A 444 -17.00 -19.63 2.06
N SER A 445 -17.42 -18.68 2.91
CA SER A 445 -17.67 -17.30 2.47
C SER A 445 -16.41 -16.60 1.95
N LYS A 446 -15.25 -16.86 2.57
CA LYS A 446 -13.96 -16.35 2.08
C LYS A 446 -13.61 -16.97 0.72
N LEU A 447 -13.74 -18.28 0.54
CA LEU A 447 -13.50 -18.93 -0.75
C LEU A 447 -14.43 -18.43 -1.84
N GLU A 448 -15.71 -18.23 -1.52
CA GLU A 448 -16.73 -17.74 -2.45
C GLU A 448 -16.36 -16.36 -2.96
N PHE A 449 -15.92 -15.50 -2.06
CA PHE A 449 -15.46 -14.17 -2.42
C PHE A 449 -14.28 -14.21 -3.39
N TYR A 450 -13.20 -14.94 -3.07
CA TYR A 450 -12.04 -15.01 -3.97
C TYR A 450 -12.36 -15.71 -5.29
N TYR A 451 -13.18 -16.76 -5.27
CA TYR A 451 -13.65 -17.43 -6.48
C TYR A 451 -14.39 -16.45 -7.40
N MET A 452 -15.40 -15.76 -6.87
CA MET A 452 -16.22 -14.82 -7.65
C MET A 452 -15.40 -13.63 -8.15
N LEU A 453 -14.50 -13.09 -7.32
CA LEU A 453 -13.60 -12.02 -7.70
C LEU A 453 -12.68 -12.46 -8.86
N THR A 454 -11.99 -13.59 -8.74
CA THR A 454 -11.10 -14.08 -9.79
C THR A 454 -11.88 -14.45 -11.06
N TYR A 455 -13.04 -15.10 -10.93
CA TYR A 455 -13.92 -15.43 -12.04
C TYR A 455 -14.37 -14.19 -12.83
N LEU A 456 -14.82 -13.15 -12.12
CA LEU A 456 -15.12 -11.84 -12.70
C LEU A 456 -13.93 -11.29 -13.51
N ARG A 457 -12.73 -11.30 -12.92
CA ARG A 457 -11.53 -10.78 -13.60
C ARG A 457 -11.16 -11.59 -14.83
N VAL A 458 -11.30 -12.92 -14.78
CA VAL A 458 -11.10 -13.80 -15.95
C VAL A 458 -12.08 -13.46 -17.07
N MET A 459 -13.36 -13.25 -16.75
CA MET A 459 -14.37 -12.89 -17.75
C MET A 459 -14.07 -11.53 -18.39
N GLN A 460 -13.74 -10.53 -17.58
CA GLN A 460 -13.38 -9.20 -18.05
C GLN A 460 -12.16 -9.26 -18.99
N ILE A 461 -11.09 -9.95 -18.59
CA ILE A 461 -9.88 -10.06 -19.43
C ILE A 461 -10.14 -10.85 -20.71
N SER A 462 -10.94 -11.92 -20.62
CA SER A 462 -11.27 -12.74 -21.78
C SER A 462 -12.04 -11.93 -22.82
N LEU A 463 -12.98 -11.08 -22.39
CA LEU A 463 -13.69 -10.19 -23.30
C LEU A 463 -12.72 -9.22 -23.99
N VAL A 464 -11.87 -8.54 -23.20
CA VAL A 464 -10.92 -7.57 -23.74
C VAL A 464 -9.95 -8.23 -24.74
N THR A 465 -9.40 -9.40 -24.40
CA THR A 465 -8.55 -10.19 -25.30
C THR A 465 -9.28 -10.60 -26.58
N ASN A 466 -10.52 -11.09 -26.48
CA ASN A 466 -11.30 -11.52 -27.63
C ASN A 466 -11.58 -10.35 -28.57
N THR A 467 -11.92 -9.18 -28.03
CA THR A 467 -12.07 -7.95 -28.81
C THR A 467 -10.77 -7.58 -29.50
N ALA A 468 -9.64 -7.58 -28.78
CA ALA A 468 -8.33 -7.24 -29.34
C ALA A 468 -7.86 -8.19 -30.45
N SER A 469 -8.35 -9.43 -30.45
CA SER A 469 -8.07 -10.42 -31.50
C SER A 469 -8.85 -10.17 -32.80
N GLY A 470 -9.83 -9.27 -32.78
CA GLY A 470 -10.56 -8.83 -33.97
C GLY A 470 -9.71 -7.94 -34.89
N PHE A 471 -9.85 -8.12 -36.21
CA PHE A 471 -9.19 -7.22 -37.17
C PHE A 471 -9.70 -5.79 -37.01
N PHE A 472 -8.78 -4.82 -36.91
CA PHE A 472 -9.01 -3.36 -36.91
C PHE A 472 -9.58 -2.73 -35.61
N VAL A 473 -9.41 -3.37 -34.45
CA VAL A 473 -9.79 -2.73 -33.17
C VAL A 473 -8.68 -1.80 -32.67
N SER A 474 -9.03 -0.55 -32.36
CA SER A 474 -8.07 0.44 -31.84
C SER A 474 -7.76 0.22 -30.35
N ALA A 475 -6.54 0.59 -29.91
CA ALA A 475 -6.19 0.54 -28.48
C ALA A 475 -7.13 1.36 -27.60
N GLU A 476 -7.65 2.47 -28.12
CA GLU A 476 -8.65 3.30 -27.44
C GLU A 476 -9.98 2.56 -27.22
N GLU A 477 -10.41 1.72 -28.16
CA GLU A 477 -11.65 0.94 -28.03
C GLU A 477 -11.51 -0.13 -26.95
N ILE A 478 -10.39 -0.83 -26.95
CA ILE A 478 -10.03 -1.80 -25.90
C ILE A 478 -9.97 -1.11 -24.52
N SER A 479 -9.35 0.07 -24.45
CA SER A 479 -9.26 0.85 -23.21
C SER A 479 -10.63 1.33 -22.74
N LEU A 480 -11.53 1.70 -23.64
CA LEU A 480 -12.91 2.08 -23.31
C LEU A 480 -13.69 0.88 -22.75
N GLN A 481 -13.57 -0.31 -23.35
CA GLN A 481 -14.18 -1.52 -22.82
C GLN A 481 -13.64 -1.86 -21.43
N ALA A 482 -12.32 -1.78 -21.21
CA ALA A 482 -11.73 -2.00 -19.90
C ALA A 482 -12.26 -1.01 -18.85
N ASN A 483 -12.45 0.27 -19.20
CA ASN A 483 -13.06 1.26 -18.31
C ASN A 483 -14.49 0.89 -17.91
N ILE A 484 -15.31 0.41 -18.85
CA ILE A 484 -16.69 0.00 -18.58
C ILE A 484 -16.72 -1.25 -17.70
N LEU A 485 -15.90 -2.25 -18.02
CA LEU A 485 -15.85 -3.52 -17.31
C LEU A 485 -15.43 -3.34 -15.84
N LYS A 486 -14.56 -2.38 -15.55
CA LYS A 486 -14.15 -2.04 -14.17
C LYS A 486 -15.30 -1.53 -13.29
N GLU A 487 -16.42 -1.11 -13.88
CA GLU A 487 -17.62 -0.69 -13.13
C GLU A 487 -18.45 -1.89 -12.63
N ILE A 488 -18.11 -3.11 -13.06
CA ILE A 488 -18.75 -4.33 -12.57
C ILE A 488 -18.29 -4.57 -11.13
N ASN A 489 -19.26 -4.68 -10.24
CA ASN A 489 -19.10 -4.82 -8.81
C ASN A 489 -20.06 -5.87 -8.26
N LYS A 490 -20.03 -6.10 -6.95
CA LYS A 490 -20.89 -7.09 -6.29
C LYS A 490 -22.40 -6.86 -6.49
N LYS A 491 -22.85 -5.64 -6.80
CA LYS A 491 -24.29 -5.34 -6.96
C LYS A 491 -24.82 -5.71 -8.35
N ASN A 492 -23.93 -5.84 -9.33
CA ASN A 492 -24.30 -6.09 -10.73
C ASN A 492 -23.59 -7.31 -11.33
N ILE A 493 -22.76 -8.03 -10.55
CA ILE A 493 -22.06 -9.24 -11.00
C ILE A 493 -23.01 -10.33 -11.48
N ASP A 494 -24.20 -10.47 -10.89
CA ASP A 494 -25.20 -11.44 -11.34
C ASP A 494 -25.74 -11.15 -12.76
N GLN A 495 -25.53 -9.92 -13.26
CA GLN A 495 -25.91 -9.47 -14.60
C GLN A 495 -24.70 -9.42 -15.54
N ILE A 496 -23.56 -10.03 -15.19
CA ILE A 496 -22.32 -9.91 -15.96
C ILE A 496 -22.46 -10.36 -17.42
N GLU A 497 -23.19 -11.44 -17.69
CA GLU A 497 -23.41 -11.93 -19.06
C GLU A 497 -24.21 -10.90 -19.88
N GLU A 498 -25.22 -10.29 -19.28
CA GLU A 498 -26.02 -9.21 -19.90
C GLU A 498 -25.16 -7.97 -20.14
N ILE A 499 -24.35 -7.55 -19.16
CA ILE A 499 -23.43 -6.41 -19.27
C ILE A 499 -22.46 -6.63 -20.43
N ILE A 500 -21.88 -7.84 -20.54
CA ILE A 500 -20.96 -8.19 -21.62
C ILE A 500 -21.64 -8.12 -22.98
N GLU A 501 -22.85 -8.65 -23.12
CA GLU A 501 -23.58 -8.62 -24.39
C GLU A 501 -23.99 -7.19 -24.77
N LEU A 502 -24.48 -6.40 -23.81
CA LEU A 502 -24.81 -4.98 -24.02
C LEU A 502 -23.58 -4.17 -24.45
N LEU A 503 -22.43 -4.42 -23.81
CA LEU A 503 -21.16 -3.80 -24.19
C LEU A 503 -20.76 -4.20 -25.60
N ARG A 504 -20.85 -5.49 -25.95
CA ARG A 504 -20.55 -6.01 -27.28
C ARG A 504 -21.41 -5.35 -28.36
N VAL A 505 -22.72 -5.22 -28.16
CA VAL A 505 -23.61 -4.53 -29.11
C VAL A 505 -23.27 -3.04 -29.21
N SER A 506 -22.92 -2.40 -28.09
CA SER A 506 -22.58 -0.97 -28.05
C SER A 506 -21.34 -0.61 -28.88
N VAL A 507 -20.41 -1.55 -29.05
CA VAL A 507 -19.16 -1.37 -29.82
C VAL A 507 -19.18 -2.03 -31.20
N ASP A 508 -20.11 -2.96 -31.49
CA ASP A 508 -20.17 -3.68 -32.77
C ASP A 508 -20.31 -2.72 -33.97
N LEU A 509 -19.37 -2.78 -34.90
CA LEU A 509 -19.40 -1.99 -36.15
C LEU A 509 -20.62 -2.30 -37.03
N LYS A 510 -21.23 -3.49 -36.87
CA LYS A 510 -22.41 -3.92 -37.63
C LYS A 510 -23.74 -3.50 -37.00
N ALA A 511 -23.74 -3.07 -35.74
CA ALA A 511 -24.94 -2.62 -35.06
C ALA A 511 -25.38 -1.23 -35.56
N THR A 512 -26.70 -1.02 -35.68
CA THR A 512 -27.26 0.30 -36.04
C THR A 512 -27.05 1.30 -34.89
N ALA A 513 -27.03 2.60 -35.21
CA ALA A 513 -26.92 3.65 -34.19
C ALA A 513 -28.04 3.55 -33.13
N GLU A 514 -29.26 3.17 -33.54
CA GLU A 514 -30.38 2.95 -32.62
C GLU A 514 -30.14 1.76 -31.68
N ASN A 515 -29.68 0.62 -32.21
CA ASN A 515 -29.36 -0.55 -31.38
C ASN A 515 -28.23 -0.25 -30.40
N LYS A 516 -27.22 0.51 -30.83
CA LYS A 516 -26.14 0.97 -29.95
C LYS A 516 -26.67 1.89 -28.86
N LYS A 517 -27.52 2.86 -29.20
CA LYS A 517 -28.14 3.76 -28.23
C LYS A 517 -28.91 2.99 -27.16
N ILE A 518 -29.80 2.08 -27.57
CA ILE A 518 -30.58 1.23 -26.66
C ILE A 518 -29.64 0.42 -25.75
N SER A 519 -28.60 -0.19 -26.33
CA SER A 519 -27.65 -1.00 -25.58
C SER A 519 -26.86 -0.19 -24.56
N ILE A 520 -26.45 1.04 -24.91
CA ILE A 520 -25.76 1.97 -24.00
C ILE A 520 -26.69 2.38 -22.85
N GLU A 521 -27.95 2.70 -23.13
CA GLU A 521 -28.94 3.08 -22.10
C GLU A 521 -29.19 1.93 -21.12
N LEU A 522 -29.36 0.70 -21.64
CA LEU A 522 -29.48 -0.50 -20.82
C LEU A 522 -28.20 -0.76 -20.02
N LEU A 523 -27.02 -0.64 -20.64
CA LEU A 523 -25.74 -0.86 -19.99
C LEU A 523 -25.54 0.07 -18.78
N VAL A 524 -25.82 1.37 -18.95
CA VAL A 524 -25.74 2.38 -17.86
C VAL A 524 -26.68 1.99 -16.72
N LYS A 525 -27.91 1.57 -17.05
CA LYS A 525 -28.92 1.16 -16.06
C LYS A 525 -28.51 -0.12 -15.33
N THR A 526 -28.05 -1.14 -16.05
CA THR A 526 -27.63 -2.44 -15.53
C THR A 526 -26.41 -2.30 -14.61
N LEU A 527 -25.49 -1.37 -14.93
CA LEU A 527 -24.37 -1.02 -14.06
C LEU A 527 -24.79 -0.20 -12.82
N GLY A 528 -26.05 0.24 -12.73
CA GLY A 528 -26.61 0.95 -11.58
C GLY A 528 -26.36 2.45 -11.58
N PHE A 529 -25.97 3.04 -12.71
CA PHE A 529 -25.82 4.48 -12.83
C PHE A 529 -27.17 5.18 -12.95
N THR A 530 -27.29 6.32 -12.29
CA THR A 530 -28.46 7.19 -12.31
C THR A 530 -28.22 8.42 -13.18
N GLU A 531 -29.27 9.17 -13.53
CA GLU A 531 -29.14 10.35 -14.39
C GLU A 531 -28.21 11.44 -13.80
N ASP A 532 -28.17 11.54 -12.47
CA ASP A 532 -27.32 12.47 -11.70
C ASP A 532 -25.88 11.97 -11.53
N LYS A 533 -25.60 10.69 -11.77
CA LYS A 533 -24.28 10.06 -11.60
C LYS A 533 -23.85 9.34 -12.88
N LYS A 534 -23.67 10.10 -13.95
CA LYS A 534 -23.21 9.54 -15.23
C LYS A 534 -21.72 9.20 -15.18
N PRO A 535 -21.31 8.01 -15.65
CA PRO A 535 -19.90 7.65 -15.69
C PRO A 535 -19.17 8.43 -16.79
N ARG A 536 -17.87 8.67 -16.59
CA ARG A 536 -17.05 9.48 -17.52
C ARG A 536 -16.97 8.86 -18.92
N TRP A 537 -16.96 7.52 -19.01
CA TRP A 537 -16.88 6.81 -20.28
C TRP A 537 -18.12 6.97 -21.16
N LEU A 538 -19.28 7.34 -20.59
CA LEU A 538 -20.55 7.38 -21.31
C LEU A 538 -20.51 8.34 -22.51
N GLY A 539 -19.98 9.56 -22.32
CA GLY A 539 -19.89 10.53 -23.40
C GLY A 539 -18.94 10.11 -24.52
N ILE A 540 -17.90 9.34 -24.18
CA ILE A 540 -16.94 8.79 -25.15
C ILE A 540 -17.63 7.70 -25.98
N LEU A 541 -18.32 6.77 -25.30
CA LEU A 541 -19.03 5.67 -25.94
C LEU A 541 -20.17 6.17 -26.84
N GLN A 542 -20.95 7.15 -26.39
CA GLN A 542 -22.04 7.74 -27.18
C GLN A 542 -21.54 8.45 -28.45
N ARG A 543 -20.44 9.21 -28.39
CA ARG A 543 -19.83 9.82 -29.58
C ARG A 543 -19.37 8.78 -30.58
N ARG A 544 -18.69 7.73 -30.12
CA ARG A 544 -18.21 6.62 -30.96
C ARG A 544 -19.35 5.81 -31.59
N ALA A 545 -20.44 5.65 -30.84
CA ALA A 545 -21.64 4.98 -31.34
C ALA A 545 -22.45 5.84 -32.33
N GLY A 546 -22.07 7.10 -32.57
CA GLY A 546 -22.82 8.04 -33.41
C GLY A 546 -24.16 8.47 -32.80
N VAL A 547 -24.30 8.33 -31.47
CA VAL A 547 -25.52 8.69 -30.72
C VAL A 547 -25.56 10.19 -30.46
N ILE A 548 -24.39 10.79 -30.24
CA ILE A 548 -24.19 12.24 -30.09
C ILE A 548 -23.04 12.69 -30.99
N SER A 549 -23.09 13.95 -31.44
CA SER A 549 -22.08 14.57 -32.30
C SER A 549 -20.78 14.89 -31.58
#